data_AF-A0A7Y2GM16-F1
#
_entry.id   AF-A0A7Y2GM16-F1
#
_cell.length_a   1.000
_cell.length_b   1.000
_cell.length_c   1.000
_cell.angle_alpha   90.00
_cell.angle_beta   90.00
_cell.angle_gamma   90.00
#
_symmetry.space_group_name_H-M   'P 1'
#
loop_
_entity.id
_entity.type
_entity.pdbx_description
1 polymer ?
#
loop_
_entity_poly.entity_id
_entity_poly.type
_entity_poly.pdbx_seq_one_letter_code
_entity_poly.pdbx_strand_id
1 'polypeptide(L)'
;GPADLAANRRMKTTRVGGGHPGYLVRNDPDPNDENAPRATAQQDLWHYTMARMVDACVAHGILPFYGPFGDIADTTACEDQFRNAYLLGCVGAWSLHPVQIEIAKRVFSPAPDEVAHAQRVIEAMGDGTGALMLDGKMEDDASVKQCHVVVQLARDLAKRDPELAAAYGFGRQS
;
A
#
# COMPACT_ATOMS: atom_id res chain seq x y z
N GLY A 1 11.94 -11.71 -3.83
CA GLY A 1 11.96 -10.77 -2.70
C GLY A 1 13.06 -9.73 -2.88
N PRO A 2 13.04 -8.60 -2.14
CA PRO A 2 13.90 -7.44 -2.36
C PRO A 2 15.41 -7.73 -2.23
N ALA A 3 15.84 -8.67 -1.38
CA ALA A 3 17.27 -8.98 -1.19
C ALA A 3 17.91 -9.61 -2.44
N ASP A 4 17.38 -10.74 -2.93
CA ASP A 4 17.90 -11.39 -4.14
C ASP A 4 17.73 -10.49 -5.37
N LEU A 5 16.66 -9.71 -5.42
CA LEU A 5 16.47 -8.73 -6.48
C LEU A 5 17.56 -7.65 -6.44
N ALA A 6 17.92 -7.15 -5.25
CA ALA A 6 19.00 -6.19 -5.09
C ALA A 6 20.33 -6.77 -5.54
N ALA A 7 20.62 -8.03 -5.19
CA ALA A 7 21.80 -8.75 -5.67
C ALA A 7 21.80 -8.89 -7.21
N ASN A 8 20.68 -9.33 -7.80
CA ASN A 8 20.52 -9.47 -9.25
C ASN A 8 20.76 -8.14 -9.99
N ARG A 9 20.24 -7.03 -9.45
CA ARG A 9 20.40 -5.68 -9.99
C ARG A 9 21.73 -5.02 -9.63
N ARG A 10 22.60 -5.70 -8.87
CA ARG A 10 23.89 -5.18 -8.40
C ARG A 10 23.77 -3.89 -7.58
N MET A 11 22.65 -3.74 -6.88
CA MET A 11 22.35 -2.57 -6.04
C MET A 11 23.35 -2.47 -4.88
N LYS A 12 23.65 -1.24 -4.46
CA LYS A 12 24.60 -0.98 -3.36
C LYS A 12 23.87 -0.94 -2.03
N THR A 13 23.41 -2.11 -1.60
CA THR A 13 22.75 -2.31 -0.31
C THR A 13 23.18 -3.64 0.27
N THR A 14 23.29 -3.70 1.60
CA THR A 14 23.57 -4.92 2.37
C THR A 14 22.38 -5.32 3.23
N ARG A 15 21.23 -4.66 3.06
CA ARG A 15 20.00 -4.88 3.84
C ARG A 15 18.97 -5.67 3.03
N VAL A 16 18.07 -6.35 3.75
CA VAL A 16 16.90 -7.00 3.17
C VAL A 16 15.73 -6.01 3.17
N GLY A 17 15.46 -5.39 2.02
CA GLY A 17 14.45 -4.33 1.89
C GLY A 17 14.88 -3.00 2.52
N GLY A 18 13.90 -2.12 2.78
CA GLY A 18 14.11 -0.80 3.40
C GLY A 18 14.73 0.25 2.47
N GLY A 19 14.83 1.49 2.95
CA GLY A 19 15.39 2.61 2.19
C GLY A 19 16.92 2.56 2.02
N HIS A 20 17.50 3.60 1.39
CA HIS A 20 18.94 3.82 1.36
C HIS A 20 19.24 5.33 1.52
N PRO A 21 20.02 5.76 2.52
CA PRO A 21 20.22 7.18 2.81
C PRO A 21 20.92 7.93 1.67
N GLY A 22 21.70 7.22 0.85
CA GLY A 22 22.33 7.80 -0.35
C GLY A 22 21.43 7.90 -1.58
N TYR A 23 20.20 7.39 -1.55
CA TYR A 23 19.27 7.48 -2.68
C TYR A 23 18.35 8.69 -2.48
N LEU A 24 18.83 9.87 -2.85
CA LEU A 24 18.17 11.15 -2.61
C LEU A 24 18.25 12.08 -3.82
N VAL A 25 17.41 13.10 -3.82
CA VAL A 25 17.54 14.31 -4.66
C VAL A 25 17.89 15.51 -3.79
N ARG A 26 18.54 16.52 -4.36
CA ARG A 26 19.02 17.71 -3.66
C ARG A 26 18.62 18.96 -4.44
N ASN A 27 18.07 19.96 -3.74
CA ASN A 27 17.71 21.25 -4.34
C ASN A 27 18.92 21.95 -4.97
N ASP A 28 18.71 22.84 -5.93
CA ASP A 28 19.77 23.67 -6.53
C ASP A 28 20.54 24.49 -5.47
N PRO A 29 21.79 24.89 -5.75
CA PRO A 29 22.54 25.79 -4.86
C PRO A 29 21.88 27.18 -4.77
N ASP A 30 22.07 27.87 -3.65
CA ASP A 30 21.66 29.28 -3.53
C ASP A 30 22.56 30.15 -4.43
N PRO A 31 21.99 30.99 -5.32
CA PRO A 31 22.80 31.84 -6.20
C PRO A 31 23.61 32.92 -5.47
N ASN A 32 23.29 33.22 -4.21
CA ASN A 32 23.95 34.25 -3.40
C ASN A 32 24.89 33.68 -2.32
N ASP A 33 24.82 32.38 -2.04
CA ASP A 33 25.69 31.70 -1.06
C ASP A 33 25.95 30.25 -1.47
N GLU A 34 27.13 29.99 -2.04
CA GLU A 34 27.54 28.65 -2.48
C GLU A 34 27.62 27.63 -1.33
N ASN A 35 27.76 28.09 -0.08
CA ASN A 35 27.90 27.24 1.10
C ASN A 35 26.57 27.03 1.84
N ALA A 36 25.47 27.63 1.37
CA ALA A 36 24.17 27.48 2.00
C ALA A 36 23.74 26.00 2.03
N PRO A 37 23.15 25.52 3.15
CA PRO A 37 22.70 24.15 3.25
C PRO A 37 21.58 23.84 2.25
N ARG A 38 21.75 22.75 1.50
CA ARG A 38 20.80 22.32 0.47
C ARG A 38 19.93 21.19 0.97
N ALA A 39 18.61 21.41 1.03
CA ALA A 39 17.64 20.39 1.42
C ALA A 39 17.69 19.16 0.49
N THR A 40 17.41 18.00 1.07
CA THR A 40 17.36 16.71 0.35
C THR A 40 16.07 15.96 0.63
N ALA A 41 15.58 15.24 -0.36
CA ALA A 41 14.47 14.30 -0.21
C ALA A 41 14.93 12.88 -0.55
N GLN A 42 14.83 11.96 0.40
CA GLN A 42 15.11 10.54 0.15
C GLN A 42 14.04 9.95 -0.78
N GLN A 43 14.47 9.12 -1.72
CA GLN A 43 13.62 8.48 -2.72
C GLN A 43 13.37 7.01 -2.37
N ASP A 44 12.31 6.44 -2.93
CA ASP A 44 12.03 5.01 -2.83
C ASP A 44 12.70 4.25 -3.99
N LEU A 45 13.72 3.45 -3.67
CA LEU A 45 14.42 2.60 -4.64
C LEU A 45 13.58 1.39 -5.11
N TRP A 46 12.44 1.12 -4.48
CA TRP A 46 11.55 0.01 -4.80
C TRP A 46 10.34 0.43 -5.63
N HIS A 47 9.99 1.71 -5.69
CA HIS A 47 8.76 2.22 -6.31
C HIS A 47 8.49 1.64 -7.70
N TYR A 48 9.44 1.80 -8.64
CA TYR A 48 9.32 1.25 -10.00
C TYR A 48 9.14 -0.27 -10.01
N THR A 49 9.84 -0.98 -9.13
CA THR A 49 9.76 -2.44 -9.05
C THR A 49 8.39 -2.90 -8.60
N MET A 50 7.88 -2.26 -7.54
CA MET A 50 6.61 -2.59 -6.93
C MET A 50 5.48 -2.28 -7.90
N ALA A 51 5.45 -1.08 -8.48
CA ALA A 51 4.46 -0.71 -9.49
C ALA A 51 4.48 -1.67 -10.68
N ARG A 52 5.66 -1.94 -11.26
CA ARG A 52 5.78 -2.88 -12.40
C ARG A 52 5.33 -4.30 -12.06
N MET A 53 5.64 -4.79 -10.86
CA MET A 53 5.20 -6.10 -10.40
C MET A 53 3.68 -6.13 -10.22
N VAL A 54 3.11 -5.10 -9.60
CA VAL A 54 1.66 -4.98 -9.42
C VAL A 54 0.96 -4.97 -10.78
N ASP A 55 1.39 -4.13 -11.72
CA ASP A 55 0.83 -4.06 -13.08
C ASP A 55 0.84 -5.42 -13.77
N ALA A 56 1.97 -6.13 -13.70
CA ALA A 56 2.10 -7.46 -14.28
C ALA A 56 1.19 -8.49 -13.58
N CYS A 57 1.09 -8.43 -12.25
CA CYS A 57 0.23 -9.32 -11.49
C CYS A 57 -1.26 -9.10 -11.83
N VAL A 58 -1.74 -7.86 -11.80
CA VAL A 58 -3.15 -7.54 -12.03
C VAL A 58 -3.57 -7.81 -13.48
N ALA A 59 -2.68 -7.60 -14.46
CA ALA A 59 -2.92 -7.94 -15.86
C ALA A 59 -3.16 -9.45 -16.10
N HIS A 60 -2.75 -10.30 -15.14
CA HIS A 60 -2.87 -11.74 -15.21
C HIS A 60 -3.71 -12.36 -14.08
N GLY A 61 -4.45 -11.55 -13.31
CA GLY A 61 -5.26 -12.04 -12.19
C GLY A 61 -4.45 -12.71 -11.07
N ILE A 62 -3.17 -12.34 -10.94
CA ILE A 62 -2.27 -12.83 -9.89
C ILE A 62 -2.28 -11.82 -8.74
N LEU A 63 -2.22 -12.32 -7.50
CA LEU A 63 -2.13 -11.47 -6.32
C LEU A 63 -0.68 -10.98 -6.10
N PRO A 64 -0.43 -9.66 -6.09
CA PRO A 64 0.90 -9.11 -5.81
C PRO A 64 1.20 -9.09 -4.31
N PHE A 65 2.40 -9.56 -3.93
CA PHE A 65 2.88 -9.58 -2.55
C PHE A 65 4.24 -8.87 -2.44
N TYR A 66 4.41 -8.10 -1.37
CA TYR A 66 5.72 -7.60 -0.98
C TYR A 66 6.58 -8.72 -0.38
N GLY A 67 7.89 -8.62 -0.55
CA GLY A 67 8.84 -9.58 0.03
C GLY A 67 9.17 -9.28 1.49
N PRO A 68 10.32 -9.78 1.99
CA PRO A 68 10.75 -9.53 3.36
C PRO A 68 11.25 -8.11 3.64
N PHE A 69 11.09 -7.69 4.89
CA PHE A 69 11.85 -6.61 5.54
C PHE A 69 12.74 -7.21 6.64
N GLY A 70 14.05 -6.97 6.57
CA GLY A 70 15.03 -7.71 7.37
C GLY A 70 15.39 -7.15 8.73
N ASP A 71 15.17 -5.86 8.97
CA ASP A 71 15.47 -5.28 10.27
C ASP A 71 14.32 -5.60 11.24
N ILE A 72 14.49 -6.68 12.01
CA ILE A 72 13.42 -7.20 12.88
C ILE A 72 13.07 -6.22 14.00
N ALA A 73 14.03 -5.44 14.47
CA ALA A 73 13.84 -4.51 15.58
C ALA A 73 13.16 -3.20 15.15
N ASP A 74 13.33 -2.80 13.88
CA ASP A 74 12.72 -1.59 13.33
C ASP A 74 11.29 -1.84 12.84
N THR A 75 10.36 -1.97 13.79
CA THR A 75 8.94 -2.18 13.51
C THR A 75 8.30 -1.00 12.78
N THR A 76 8.81 0.22 13.00
CA THR A 76 8.31 1.44 12.35
C THR A 76 8.63 1.41 10.87
N ALA A 77 9.89 1.19 10.48
CA ALA A 77 10.25 1.10 9.07
C ALA A 77 9.62 -0.13 8.39
N CYS A 78 9.41 -1.23 9.12
CA CYS A 78 8.66 -2.38 8.61
C CYS A 78 7.22 -1.98 8.23
N GLU A 79 6.54 -1.26 9.12
CA GLU A 79 5.16 -0.79 8.90
C GLU A 79 5.08 0.16 7.71
N ASP A 80 6.00 1.12 7.61
CA ASP A 80 6.05 2.08 6.50
C ASP A 80 6.32 1.38 5.16
N GLN A 81 7.24 0.41 5.14
CA GLN A 81 7.55 -0.33 3.93
C GLN A 81 6.37 -1.22 3.47
N PHE A 82 5.66 -1.84 4.41
CA PHE A 82 4.44 -2.60 4.11
C PHE A 82 3.33 -1.68 3.61
N ARG A 83 3.16 -0.49 4.23
CA ARG A 83 2.15 0.49 3.82
C ARG A 83 2.42 1.00 2.42
N ASN A 84 3.67 1.29 2.08
CA ASN A 84 4.05 1.69 0.72
C ASN A 84 3.69 0.61 -0.31
N ALA A 85 3.92 -0.67 0.02
CA ALA A 85 3.54 -1.77 -0.86
C ALA A 85 2.02 -1.94 -0.98
N TYR A 86 1.29 -1.83 0.13
CA TYR A 86 -0.18 -1.88 0.17
C TYR A 86 -0.80 -0.80 -0.71
N LEU A 87 -0.36 0.46 -0.56
CA LEU A 87 -0.84 1.60 -1.34
C LEU A 87 -0.54 1.47 -2.85
N LEU A 88 0.54 0.76 -3.21
CA LEU A 88 0.86 0.45 -4.61
C LEU A 88 0.05 -0.73 -5.17
N GLY A 89 -0.76 -1.41 -4.36
CA GLY A 89 -1.67 -2.48 -4.79
C GLY A 89 -1.29 -3.89 -4.33
N CYS A 90 -0.26 -4.06 -3.49
CA CYS A 90 0.03 -5.36 -2.88
C CYS A 90 -1.04 -5.76 -1.86
N VAL A 91 -1.37 -7.05 -1.81
CA VAL A 91 -2.39 -7.60 -0.89
C VAL A 91 -1.80 -8.30 0.34
N GLY A 92 -0.48 -8.22 0.51
CA GLY A 92 0.23 -8.80 1.64
C GLY A 92 1.75 -8.67 1.54
N ALA A 93 2.43 -9.18 2.55
CA ALA A 93 3.90 -9.24 2.63
C ALA A 93 4.39 -10.56 3.23
N TRP A 94 5.67 -10.88 3.02
CA TRP A 94 6.33 -12.00 3.71
C TRP A 94 6.84 -11.55 5.09
N SER A 95 6.42 -12.24 6.15
CA SER A 95 6.92 -12.02 7.50
C SER A 95 8.13 -12.93 7.77
N LEU A 96 9.24 -12.35 8.22
CA LEU A 96 10.44 -13.08 8.64
C LEU A 96 10.44 -13.41 10.14
N HIS A 97 9.67 -12.67 10.93
CA HIS A 97 9.62 -12.81 12.38
C HIS A 97 8.18 -12.59 12.89
N PRO A 98 7.74 -13.26 13.97
CA PRO A 98 6.39 -13.11 14.51
C PRO A 98 5.95 -11.67 14.78
N VAL A 99 6.87 -10.78 15.16
CA VAL A 99 6.58 -9.34 15.37
C VAL A 99 5.99 -8.65 14.15
N GLN A 100 6.31 -9.14 12.94
CA GLN A 100 5.83 -8.56 11.67
C GLN A 100 4.43 -9.03 11.30
N ILE A 101 3.91 -10.11 11.91
CA ILE A 101 2.60 -10.68 11.57
C ILE A 101 1.48 -9.70 11.89
N GLU A 102 1.48 -9.13 13.10
CA GLU A 102 0.45 -8.18 13.52
C GLU A 102 0.56 -6.85 12.75
N ILE A 103 1.79 -6.44 12.39
CA ILE A 103 2.01 -5.29 11.51
C ILE A 103 1.39 -5.55 10.13
N ALA A 104 1.67 -6.71 9.53
CA ALA A 104 1.13 -7.08 8.22
C ALA A 104 -0.41 -7.15 8.24
N LYS A 105 -1.00 -7.83 9.23
CA LYS A 105 -2.47 -7.91 9.36
C LYS A 105 -3.11 -6.52 9.44
N ARG A 106 -2.53 -5.62 10.25
CA ARG A 106 -3.02 -4.24 10.39
C ARG A 106 -2.89 -3.46 9.09
N VAL A 107 -1.71 -3.49 8.45
CA VAL A 107 -1.42 -2.67 7.27
C VAL A 107 -2.17 -3.12 6.02
N PHE A 108 -2.30 -4.43 5.81
CA PHE A 108 -2.95 -5.00 4.62
C PHE A 108 -4.46 -5.22 4.79
N SER A 109 -5.05 -4.68 5.86
CA SER A 109 -6.49 -4.62 6.05
C SER A 109 -6.97 -3.18 5.81
N PRO A 110 -7.95 -2.94 4.93
CA PRO A 110 -8.48 -1.60 4.73
C PRO A 110 -9.13 -1.08 6.03
N ALA A 111 -9.09 0.24 6.23
CA ALA A 111 -9.67 0.84 7.41
C ALA A 111 -11.21 0.70 7.39
N PRO A 112 -11.87 0.39 8.52
CA PRO A 112 -13.32 0.18 8.53
C PRO A 112 -14.16 1.35 8.00
N ASP A 113 -13.70 2.58 8.23
CA ASP A 113 -14.33 3.81 7.72
C ASP A 113 -14.16 3.98 6.20
N GLU A 114 -13.00 3.59 5.65
CA GLU A 114 -12.79 3.51 4.20
C GLU A 114 -13.72 2.48 3.56
N VAL A 115 -13.88 1.31 4.19
CA VAL A 115 -14.82 0.27 3.72
C VAL A 115 -16.27 0.77 3.77
N ALA A 116 -16.67 1.42 4.86
CA ALA A 116 -18.02 1.98 4.99
C ALA A 116 -18.30 3.09 3.96
N HIS A 117 -17.32 3.96 3.70
CA HIS A 117 -17.44 4.97 2.65
C HIS A 117 -17.56 4.32 1.27
N ALA A 118 -16.70 3.35 0.94
CA ALA A 118 -16.75 2.64 -0.32
C ALA A 118 -18.09 1.93 -0.57
N GLN A 119 -18.68 1.33 0.48
CA GLN A 119 -20.03 0.74 0.42
C GLN A 119 -21.10 1.79 0.09
N ARG A 120 -21.07 2.96 0.75
CA ARG A 120 -22.02 4.06 0.47
C ARG A 120 -21.89 4.59 -0.96
N VAL A 121 -20.68 4.72 -1.48
CA VAL A 121 -20.43 5.16 -2.87
C VAL A 121 -21.04 4.16 -3.86
N ILE A 122 -20.78 2.86 -3.66
CA ILE A 122 -21.33 1.79 -4.52
C ILE A 122 -22.86 1.79 -4.47
N GLU A 123 -23.45 1.88 -3.27
CA GLU A 123 -24.91 1.91 -3.10
C GLU A 123 -25.54 3.14 -3.75
N ALA A 124 -24.96 4.33 -3.53
CA ALA A 124 -25.48 5.58 -4.09
C ALA A 124 -25.42 5.59 -5.62
N MET A 125 -24.42 4.95 -6.23
CA MET A 125 -24.29 4.87 -7.68
C MET A 125 -25.37 4.01 -8.34
N GLY A 126 -25.89 3.01 -7.61
CA GLY A 126 -26.93 2.12 -8.10
C GLY A 126 -26.51 1.37 -9.36
N ASP A 127 -27.27 1.55 -10.44
CA ASP A 127 -27.04 0.92 -11.75
C ASP A 127 -26.15 1.74 -12.71
N GLY A 128 -25.54 2.84 -12.23
CA GLY A 128 -24.54 3.60 -13.00
C GLY A 128 -25.03 4.94 -13.52
N THR A 129 -25.58 5.79 -12.65
CA THR A 129 -25.77 7.20 -13.00
C THR A 129 -24.40 7.86 -13.24
N GLY A 130 -24.17 8.50 -14.38
CA GLY A 130 -22.80 8.87 -14.81
C GLY A 130 -21.89 9.59 -13.80
N ALA A 131 -22.46 10.37 -12.88
CA ALA A 131 -21.77 10.88 -11.68
C ALA A 131 -22.80 11.28 -10.61
N LEU A 132 -22.42 11.26 -9.33
CA LEU A 132 -23.22 11.72 -8.20
C LEU A 132 -22.39 12.56 -7.22
N MET A 133 -23.06 13.24 -6.29
CA MET A 133 -22.40 13.93 -5.18
C MET A 133 -22.64 13.17 -3.87
N LEU A 134 -21.57 12.81 -3.17
CA LEU A 134 -21.61 12.20 -1.83
C LEU A 134 -20.65 12.94 -0.90
N ASP A 135 -21.12 13.38 0.27
CA ASP A 135 -20.33 14.14 1.26
C ASP A 135 -19.57 15.35 0.67
N GLY A 136 -20.14 16.00 -0.35
CA GLY A 136 -19.54 17.13 -1.03
C GLY A 136 -18.46 16.79 -2.07
N LYS A 137 -18.25 15.50 -2.38
CA LYS A 137 -17.34 15.03 -3.44
C LYS A 137 -18.13 14.44 -4.60
N MET A 138 -17.60 14.64 -5.81
CA MET A 138 -18.12 14.00 -7.01
C MET A 138 -17.61 12.56 -7.05
N GLU A 139 -18.51 11.62 -7.24
CA GLU A 139 -18.22 10.21 -7.48
C GLU A 139 -18.66 9.84 -8.89
N ASP A 140 -17.83 9.09 -9.61
CA ASP A 140 -18.09 8.61 -10.97
C ASP A 140 -17.84 7.10 -11.09
N ASP A 141 -17.92 6.57 -12.31
CA ASP A 141 -17.65 5.16 -12.60
C ASP A 141 -16.22 4.73 -12.20
N ALA A 142 -15.23 5.64 -12.26
CA ALA A 142 -13.87 5.34 -11.84
C ALA A 142 -13.75 5.28 -10.31
N SER A 143 -14.37 6.20 -9.57
CA SER A 143 -14.48 6.15 -8.11
C SER A 143 -15.12 4.84 -7.64
N VAL A 144 -16.18 4.39 -8.30
CA VAL A 144 -16.89 3.16 -7.94
C VAL A 144 -16.00 1.93 -8.16
N LYS A 145 -15.21 1.89 -9.25
CA LYS A 145 -14.21 0.83 -9.45
C LYS A 145 -13.17 0.79 -8.33
N GLN A 146 -12.71 1.95 -7.85
CA GLN A 146 -11.80 2.01 -6.70
C GLN A 146 -12.47 1.50 -5.42
N CYS A 147 -13.73 1.90 -5.17
CA CYS A 147 -14.51 1.41 -4.03
C CYS A 147 -14.68 -0.10 -4.05
N HIS A 148 -14.92 -0.69 -5.23
CA HIS A 148 -14.98 -2.14 -5.39
C HIS A 148 -13.67 -2.84 -5.01
N VAL A 149 -12.50 -2.25 -5.31
CA VAL A 149 -11.20 -2.81 -4.89
C VAL A 149 -11.13 -2.92 -3.36
N VAL A 150 -11.48 -1.84 -2.65
CA VAL A 150 -11.47 -1.79 -1.18
C VAL A 150 -12.46 -2.80 -0.58
N VAL A 151 -13.71 -2.77 -1.05
CA VAL A 151 -14.78 -3.65 -0.53
C VAL A 151 -14.49 -5.12 -0.83
N GLN A 152 -13.94 -5.45 -2.01
CA GLN A 152 -13.63 -6.83 -2.36
C GLN A 152 -12.51 -7.39 -1.46
N LEU A 153 -11.44 -6.62 -1.23
CA LEU A 153 -10.39 -7.01 -0.29
C LEU A 153 -10.95 -7.21 1.12
N ALA A 154 -11.78 -6.28 1.61
CA ALA A 154 -12.42 -6.38 2.91
C ALA A 154 -13.29 -7.65 3.03
N ARG A 155 -14.04 -8.00 1.98
CA ARG A 155 -14.84 -9.25 1.93
C ARG A 155 -13.97 -10.49 1.95
N ASP A 156 -12.86 -10.49 1.21
CA ASP A 156 -11.97 -11.65 1.16
C ASP A 156 -11.26 -11.91 2.50
N LEU A 157 -10.90 -10.85 3.22
CA LEU A 157 -10.37 -10.94 4.58
C LEU A 157 -11.45 -11.43 5.57
N ALA A 158 -12.64 -10.83 5.52
CA ALA A 158 -13.76 -11.17 6.41
C ALA A 158 -14.23 -12.64 6.30
N LYS A 159 -14.01 -13.31 5.17
CA LYS A 159 -14.29 -14.76 5.03
C LYS A 159 -13.49 -15.63 6.01
N ARG A 160 -12.35 -15.13 6.50
CA ARG A 160 -11.40 -15.88 7.34
C ARG A 160 -11.17 -15.24 8.71
N ASP A 161 -11.69 -14.03 8.92
CA ASP A 161 -11.51 -13.25 10.14
C ASP A 161 -12.86 -12.68 10.61
N PRO A 162 -13.49 -13.30 11.64
CA PRO A 162 -14.76 -12.84 12.19
C PRO A 162 -14.71 -11.44 12.80
N GLU A 163 -13.55 -11.01 13.32
CA GLU A 163 -13.40 -9.68 13.91
C GLU A 163 -13.41 -8.61 12.82
N LEU A 164 -12.72 -8.85 11.71
CA LEU A 164 -12.81 -7.99 10.51
C LEU A 164 -14.21 -8.01 9.90
N ALA A 165 -14.87 -9.17 9.86
CA ALA A 165 -16.25 -9.26 9.38
C ALA A 165 -17.20 -8.38 10.21
N ALA A 166 -17.03 -8.36 11.54
CA ALA A 166 -17.78 -7.49 12.43
C ALA A 166 -17.42 -6.02 12.20
N ALA A 167 -16.13 -5.69 12.13
CA ALA A 167 -15.64 -4.33 11.93
C ALA A 167 -16.14 -3.71 10.60
N TYR A 168 -16.25 -4.50 9.54
CA TYR A 168 -16.73 -4.06 8.22
C TYR A 168 -18.25 -4.11 8.06
N GLY A 169 -19.00 -4.53 9.08
CA GLY A 169 -20.45 -4.69 8.99
C GLY A 169 -20.90 -5.81 8.04
N PHE A 170 -20.02 -6.79 7.76
CA PHE A 170 -20.33 -7.97 6.93
C PHE A 170 -20.90 -9.17 7.73
N GLY A 171 -21.02 -9.03 9.05
CA GLY A 171 -21.65 -10.05 9.90
C GLY A 171 -23.05 -10.42 9.40
N ARG A 172 -23.44 -11.70 9.56
CA ARG A 172 -24.77 -12.17 9.17
C ARG A 172 -25.84 -11.28 9.83
N GLN A 173 -26.67 -10.64 9.01
CA GLN A 173 -27.97 -10.19 9.48
C GLN A 173 -28.70 -11.43 10.02
N SER A 174 -29.00 -11.43 11.31
CA SER A 174 -29.85 -12.41 11.97
C SER A 174 -31.26 -12.36 11.42
#